data_AF-A0A1J3GWT3-F1
#
_entry.id   AF-A0A1J3GWT3-F1
#
_cell.length_a   1.000
_cell.length_b   1.000
_cell.length_c   1.000
_cell.angle_alpha   90.00
_cell.angle_beta   90.00
_cell.angle_gamma   90.00
#
_symmetry.space_group_name_H-M   'P 1'
#
loop_
_entity.id
_entity.type
_entity.pdbx_description
1 polymer ?
#
loop_
_entity_poly.entity_id
_entity_poly.type
_entity_poly.pdbx_seq_one_letter_code
_entity_poly.pdbx_strand_id
1 'polypeptide(L)'
;MTEKSGKTELPGVKGLVDADIAEVPRIFHYPSSTLSNTKPSDISGLNLTVPIIDLREIDNERSAVVSKIKDAAENWGFFQVINHGVPLSVLEEIKQ
;
A
#
# COMPACT_ATOMS: atom_id res chain seq x y z
N MET A 1 14.79 -38.40 -29.24
CA MET A 1 14.01 -38.17 -28.01
C MET A 1 14.78 -37.17 -27.17
N THR A 2 14.51 -35.88 -27.35
CA THR A 2 15.14 -34.81 -26.58
C THR A 2 14.20 -34.44 -25.45
N GLU A 3 14.51 -34.91 -24.25
CA GLU A 3 13.93 -34.42 -23.01
C GLU A 3 14.32 -32.95 -22.86
N LYS A 4 13.43 -32.03 -23.25
CA LYS A 4 13.47 -30.69 -22.68
C LYS A 4 12.96 -30.82 -21.25
N SER A 5 13.90 -30.85 -20.31
CA SER A 5 13.64 -30.52 -18.91
C SER A 5 13.07 -29.10 -18.90
N GLY A 6 11.74 -29.01 -18.92
CA GLY A 6 11.02 -27.76 -18.83
C GLY A 6 11.23 -27.19 -17.46
N LYS A 7 12.14 -26.22 -17.33
CA LYS A 7 12.06 -25.26 -16.24
C LYS A 7 10.67 -24.63 -16.35
N THR A 8 9.75 -25.05 -15.50
CA THR A 8 8.47 -24.36 -15.33
C THR A 8 8.80 -23.01 -14.73
N GLU A 9 8.97 -22.01 -15.58
CA GLU A 9 8.95 -20.62 -15.14
C GLU A 9 7.60 -20.44 -14.41
N LEU A 10 7.64 -20.25 -13.09
CA LEU A 10 6.43 -20.02 -12.33
C LEU A 10 5.93 -18.62 -12.72
N PRO A 11 4.80 -18.47 -13.43
CA PRO A 11 4.46 -17.23 -14.13
C PRO A 11 3.94 -16.11 -13.19
N GLY A 12 4.36 -16.13 -11.92
CA GLY A 12 3.89 -15.22 -10.87
C GLY A 12 2.37 -15.30 -10.65
N VAL A 13 1.83 -14.43 -9.78
CA VAL A 13 0.38 -14.33 -9.60
C VAL A 13 -0.28 -13.77 -10.87
N LYS A 14 0.39 -12.89 -11.61
CA LYS A 14 -0.11 -12.34 -12.88
C LYS A 14 -0.40 -13.45 -13.90
N GLY A 15 0.49 -14.43 -14.06
CA GLY A 15 0.26 -15.53 -15.00
C GLY A 15 -0.90 -16.44 -14.61
N LEU A 16 -1.22 -16.54 -13.32
CA LEU A 16 -2.43 -17.23 -12.85
C LEU A 16 -3.69 -16.46 -13.25
N VAL A 17 -3.66 -15.13 -13.15
CA VAL A 17 -4.76 -14.25 -13.58
C VAL A 17 -4.94 -14.31 -15.09
N ASP A 18 -3.85 -14.18 -15.86
CA ASP A 18 -3.89 -14.23 -17.33
C ASP A 18 -4.37 -15.58 -17.87
N ALA A 19 -4.20 -16.67 -17.10
CA ALA A 19 -4.66 -18.02 -17.42
C ALA A 19 -6.13 -18.29 -17.07
N ASP A 20 -6.85 -17.29 -16.53
CA ASP A 20 -8.28 -17.34 -16.19
C ASP A 20 -8.66 -18.57 -15.34
N ILE A 21 -7.88 -18.81 -14.28
CA ILE A 21 -8.10 -19.94 -13.38
C ILE A 21 -9.46 -19.83 -12.67
N ALA A 22 -10.18 -20.96 -12.58
CA ALA A 22 -11.49 -21.00 -11.95
C ALA A 22 -11.45 -20.80 -10.43
N GLU A 23 -10.34 -21.17 -9.78
CA GLU A 23 -10.19 -21.11 -8.32
C GLU A 23 -8.77 -20.70 -7.92
N VAL A 24 -8.66 -19.93 -6.84
CA VAL A 24 -7.38 -19.50 -6.26
C VAL A 24 -6.63 -20.72 -5.70
N PRO A 25 -5.34 -20.91 -6.01
CA PRO A 25 -4.57 -22.02 -5.45
C PRO A 25 -4.48 -21.94 -3.93
N ARG A 26 -4.60 -23.09 -3.25
CA ARG A 26 -4.63 -23.19 -1.78
C ARG A 26 -3.43 -22.55 -1.07
N ILE A 27 -2.28 -22.41 -1.74
CA ILE A 27 -1.09 -21.74 -1.20
C ILE A 27 -1.34 -20.24 -0.91
N PHE A 28 -2.31 -19.61 -1.58
CA PHE A 28 -2.72 -18.22 -1.32
C PHE A 28 -3.86 -18.12 -0.30
N HIS A 29 -4.38 -19.25 0.20
CA HIS A 29 -5.43 -19.21 1.21
C HIS A 29 -4.83 -18.82 2.55
N TYR A 30 -5.24 -17.65 3.05
CA TYR A 30 -4.87 -17.23 4.39
C TYR A 30 -5.61 -18.10 5.42
N PRO A 31 -4.93 -18.64 6.45
CA PRO A 31 -5.55 -19.54 7.43
C PRO A 31 -6.75 -18.89 8.13
N SER A 32 -7.87 -19.62 8.23
CA SER A 32 -9.07 -19.10 8.88
C SER A 32 -8.86 -18.82 10.38
N SER A 33 -7.92 -19.51 11.02
CA SER A 33 -7.55 -19.31 12.43
C SER A 33 -6.87 -17.97 12.69
N THR A 34 -6.30 -17.32 11.67
CA THR A 34 -5.71 -15.98 11.77
C THR A 34 -6.71 -14.87 11.38
N LEU A 35 -7.86 -15.22 10.78
CA LEU A 35 -8.90 -14.26 10.39
C LEU A 35 -9.80 -13.82 11.56
N SER A 36 -9.75 -14.48 12.71
CA SER A 36 -10.60 -14.15 13.88
C SER A 36 -10.31 -12.76 14.49
N ASN A 37 -9.18 -12.13 14.13
CA ASN A 37 -8.81 -10.77 14.56
C ASN A 37 -9.05 -9.70 13.48
N THR A 38 -9.66 -10.04 12.33
CA THR A 38 -9.76 -9.13 11.17
C THR A 38 -11.09 -8.41 11.02
N LYS A 39 -12.06 -8.61 11.92
CA LYS A 39 -13.12 -7.60 12.05
C LYS A 39 -12.44 -6.35 12.58
N PRO A 40 -12.46 -5.21 11.85
CA PRO A 40 -12.15 -3.93 12.47
C PRO A 40 -13.07 -3.83 13.67
N SER A 41 -12.52 -3.68 14.88
CA SER A 41 -13.32 -3.45 16.07
C SER A 41 -14.11 -2.17 15.86
N ASP A 42 -15.39 -2.26 15.45
CA ASP A 42 -16.30 -1.18 15.01
C ASP A 42 -15.67 0.22 14.97
N ILE A 43 -14.69 0.41 14.08
CA ILE A 43 -14.00 1.69 13.86
C ILE A 43 -14.94 2.63 13.09
N SER A 44 -16.06 2.12 12.59
CA SER A 44 -17.15 2.84 11.93
C SER A 44 -17.67 4.05 12.73
N GLY A 45 -17.47 4.08 14.06
CA GLY A 45 -17.80 5.22 14.92
C GLY A 45 -16.64 6.17 15.22
N LEU A 46 -15.41 5.81 14.85
CA LEU A 46 -14.22 6.64 15.00
C LEU A 46 -13.89 7.20 13.60
N ASN A 47 -14.08 8.51 13.40
CA ASN A 47 -13.68 9.21 12.18
C ASN A 47 -12.15 9.31 12.06
N LEU A 48 -11.46 8.16 12.03
CA LEU A 48 -10.02 8.07 11.90
C LEU A 48 -9.65 8.31 10.44
N THR A 49 -9.47 9.58 10.09
CA THR A 49 -8.92 9.98 8.79
C THR A 49 -7.41 10.07 8.91
N VAL A 50 -6.69 9.32 8.07
CA VAL A 50 -5.22 9.39 7.98
C VAL A 50 -4.80 10.85 7.80
N PRO A 51 -3.86 11.38 8.60
CA PRO A 51 -3.43 12.76 8.50
C PRO A 51 -2.90 13.09 7.10
N ILE A 52 -3.31 14.24 6.56
CA ILE A 52 -2.80 14.80 5.31
C ILE A 52 -2.02 16.06 5.65
N ILE A 53 -0.74 16.11 5.27
CA ILE A 53 0.17 17.21 5.56
C ILE A 53 0.49 17.95 4.27
N ASP A 54 0.14 19.24 4.24
CA ASP A 54 0.46 20.13 3.13
C ASP A 54 1.85 20.75 3.32
N LEU A 55 2.74 20.53 2.35
CA LEU A 55 4.12 21.03 2.40
C LEU A 55 4.31 22.38 1.72
N ARG A 56 3.26 23.00 1.15
CA ARG A 56 3.34 24.37 0.56
C ARG A 56 3.79 25.42 1.57
N GLU A 57 3.39 25.26 2.82
CA GLU A 57 3.62 26.25 3.88
C GLU A 57 5.00 26.10 4.53
N ILE A 58 5.82 25.13 4.12
CA ILE A 58 7.08 24.84 4.81
C ILE A 58 8.07 26.01 4.80
N ASP A 59 8.00 26.87 3.78
CA ASP A 59 8.88 28.03 3.66
C ASP A 59 8.46 29.18 4.60
N ASN A 60 7.17 29.28 4.96
CA ASN A 60 6.63 30.34 5.82
C ASN A 60 6.39 29.87 7.25
N GLU A 61 6.01 28.61 7.44
CA GLU A 61 5.54 28.01 8.70
C GLU A 61 6.23 26.66 8.99
N ARG A 62 7.54 26.59 8.76
CA ARG A 62 8.35 25.35 8.94
C ARG A 62 8.09 24.65 10.27
N SER A 63 8.02 25.40 11.38
CA SER A 63 7.80 24.84 12.71
C SER A 63 6.44 24.14 12.83
N ALA A 64 5.38 24.74 12.29
CA ALA A 64 4.03 24.17 12.30
C ALA A 64 3.95 22.88 11.46
N VAL A 65 4.58 22.88 10.28
CA VAL A 65 4.66 21.69 9.43
C VAL A 65 5.43 20.56 10.14
N VAL A 66 6.58 20.86 10.75
CA VAL A 66 7.36 19.88 11.53
C VAL A 66 6.55 19.33 12.71
N SER A 67 5.79 20.17 13.42
CA SER A 67 4.90 19.73 14.50
C SER A 67 3.81 18.78 14.01
N LYS A 68 3.18 19.06 12.85
CA LYS A 68 2.18 18.16 12.23
C LYS A 68 2.80 16.81 11.86
N ILE A 69 4.01 16.81 11.30
CA ILE A 69 4.74 15.57 10.95
C ILE A 69 5.06 14.76 12.21
N LYS A 70 5.55 15.41 13.26
CA LYS A 70 5.87 14.76 14.54
C LYS A 70 4.63 14.10 15.14
N ASP A 71 3.53 14.86 15.24
CA ASP A 71 2.26 14.36 15.79
C ASP A 71 1.74 13.16 15.01
N ALA A 72 1.73 13.24 13.67
CA ALA A 72 1.30 12.12 12.84
C ALA A 72 2.22 10.90 12.96
N ALA A 73 3.54 11.09 13.04
CA ALA A 73 4.48 10.00 13.22
C ALA A 73 4.32 9.30 14.59
N GLU A 74 4.13 10.06 15.67
CA GLU A 74 4.01 9.53 17.03
C GLU A 74 2.65 8.85 17.27
N ASN A 75 1.56 9.47 16.81
CA ASN A 75 0.20 9.04 17.15
C ASN A 75 -0.45 8.13 16.10
N TRP A 76 -0.03 8.24 14.82
CA TRP A 76 -0.58 7.43 13.73
C TRP A 76 0.42 6.43 13.16
N GLY A 77 1.72 6.74 13.17
CA GLY A 77 2.75 5.97 12.47
C GLY A 77 2.62 6.00 10.95
N PHE A 78 1.65 6.75 10.41
CA PHE A 78 1.37 6.86 8.99
C PHE A 78 0.66 8.19 8.67
N PHE A 79 1.02 8.81 7.55
CA PHE A 79 0.42 10.05 7.05
C PHE A 79 0.64 10.21 5.55
N GLN A 80 -0.16 11.05 4.92
CA GLN A 80 -0.02 11.44 3.52
C GLN A 80 0.60 12.84 3.44
N VAL A 81 1.36 13.11 2.38
CA VAL A 81 1.89 14.44 2.08
C VAL A 81 1.38 14.92 0.72
N ILE A 82 1.02 16.20 0.63
CA ILE A 82 0.66 16.86 -0.62
C ILE A 82 1.56 18.08 -0.85
N ASN A 83 1.67 18.49 -2.11
CA ASN A 83 2.54 19.60 -2.53
C ASN A 83 4.00 19.44 -2.07
N HIS A 84 4.50 18.21 -2.10
CA HIS A 84 5.86 17.83 -1.67
C HIS A 84 6.97 18.29 -2.64
N GLY A 85 6.64 19.01 -3.70
CA GLY A 85 7.61 19.55 -4.67
C GLY A 85 8.15 18.55 -5.71
N VAL A 86 7.76 17.27 -5.64
CA VAL A 86 8.09 16.29 -6.70
C VAL A 86 7.11 16.48 -7.85
N PRO A 87 7.58 16.72 -9.09
CA PRO A 87 6.69 16.92 -10.24
C PRO A 87 5.80 15.71 -10.50
N LEU A 88 4.54 15.97 -10.86
CA LEU A 88 3.58 14.91 -11.19
C LEU A 88 4.07 14.04 -12.36
N SER A 89 4.80 14.62 -13.33
CA SER A 89 5.36 13.87 -14.46
C SER A 89 6.30 12.74 -14.01
N VAL A 90 7.09 12.95 -12.95
CA VAL A 90 7.98 11.93 -12.38
C VAL A 90 7.16 10.81 -11.75
N LEU A 91 6.07 11.16 -11.05
CA LEU A 91 5.18 10.14 -10.47
C LEU A 91 4.45 9.34 -11.54
N GLU A 92 4.06 9.96 -12.65
CA GLU A 92 3.43 9.26 -13.77
C GLU A 92 4.42 8.37 -14.53
N GLU A 93 5.68 8.77 -14.66
CA GLU A 93 6.74 7.93 -15.25
C GLU A 93 6.96 6.65 -14.45
N ILE A 94 6.96 6.73 -13.10
CA ILE A 94 7.16 5.57 -12.22
C ILE A 94 5.99 4.57 -12.26
N LYS A 95 4.77 5.04 -12.60
CA LYS A 95 3.58 4.18 -12.65
C LYS A 95 3.51 3.31 -13.90
N GLN A 96 4.29 3.63 -14.95
CA GLN A 96 4.32 2.87 -16.20
C GLN A 96 5.17 1.60 -16.07
#